data_AF-A0A370FWE9-F1
#
_entry.id   AF-A0A370FWE9-F1
#
_cell.length_a   1.000
_cell.length_b   1.000
_cell.length_c   1.000
_cell.angle_alpha   90.00
_cell.angle_beta   90.00
_cell.angle_gamma   90.00
#
_symmetry.space_group_name_H-M   'P 1'
#
loop_
_entity.id
_entity.type
_entity.pdbx_description
1 polymer ?
#
loop_
_entity_poly.entity_id
_entity_poly.type
_entity_poly.pdbx_seq_one_letter_code
_entity_poly.pdbx_strand_id
1 'polypeptide(L)'
;MTGPGAVVRVHLTDGAVWVGSARGAVRVPDDSVQGVVECIDDDYMSVGGHTVATVDVAAAAIRRAFEAALGGTGFVATATVFHPSHWGATRCAVLESATRRSAHEVQMLPLAFSAPCPDAVRRWSVVECGPLSTTVVLVERDERGEPRIVACELLSDIGILDLLEDSDRVRAIGHAVRAIGGDRAPDVVLVIGADEQAAVAETVCTGIESEVSVVSDAVLVSVPVTEPGSVAPGPAPDAVVWQQVASTPSPGRPRPHGWRGRRIIIVAAAVALVLGLGAGAAALWQAREPGASASAESLQRFEVGRVSVAVPDSWRARAGRPGRLDLVPDGEADRRVIVMPTELAAGSDLVAVAHSLEQRMAERGPDSPFSQFVSEIEFAGRPVISYLESPDERTGVRWYVLVENDAQVSVGCRFLDGDWDAAAGACEQAVGGVTVG
;
A
#
# COMPACT_ATOMS: atom_id res chain seq x y z
N MET A 1 29.08 -23.29 10.65
CA MET A 1 28.94 -22.55 11.91
C MET A 1 29.42 -21.12 11.69
N THR A 2 28.50 -20.18 11.54
CA THR A 2 28.80 -18.74 11.56
C THR A 2 29.21 -18.36 12.98
N GLY A 3 30.30 -17.61 13.14
CA GLY A 3 30.80 -17.21 14.46
C GLY A 3 29.83 -16.27 15.19
N PRO A 4 29.96 -16.11 16.52
CA PRO A 4 29.18 -15.17 17.29
C PRO A 4 29.48 -13.74 16.80
N GLY A 5 28.50 -13.08 16.17
CA GLY A 5 28.65 -11.73 15.60
C GLY A 5 28.36 -11.58 14.10
N ALA A 6 27.76 -12.58 13.44
CA ALA A 6 27.38 -12.44 12.03
C ALA A 6 26.26 -11.39 11.87
N VAL A 7 26.63 -10.21 11.37
CA VAL A 7 25.72 -9.17 10.90
C VAL A 7 25.15 -9.63 9.56
N VAL A 8 23.83 -9.70 9.46
CA VAL A 8 23.13 -9.98 8.20
C VAL A 8 22.30 -8.78 7.78
N ARG A 9 22.20 -8.57 6.47
CA ARG A 9 21.33 -7.56 5.87
C ARG A 9 20.16 -8.26 5.18
N VAL A 10 18.95 -7.72 5.32
CA VAL A 10 17.73 -8.36 4.86
C VAL A 10 16.91 -7.35 4.05
N HIS A 11 16.44 -7.77 2.89
CA HIS A 11 15.49 -7.01 2.07
C HIS A 11 14.39 -7.96 1.57
N LEU A 12 13.13 -7.58 1.76
CA LEU A 12 11.97 -8.33 1.28
C LEU A 12 11.52 -7.72 -0.04
N THR A 13 11.42 -8.53 -1.09
CA THR A 13 11.00 -8.15 -2.44
C THR A 13 9.76 -8.94 -2.84
N ASP A 14 9.25 -8.68 -4.05
CA ASP A 14 8.18 -9.50 -4.61
C ASP A 14 8.61 -10.97 -4.74
N GLY A 15 7.95 -11.85 -4.00
CA GLY A 15 8.20 -13.29 -3.99
C GLY A 15 9.57 -13.76 -3.49
N ALA A 16 10.35 -12.93 -2.80
CA ALA A 16 11.65 -13.37 -2.25
C ALA A 16 12.13 -12.59 -1.02
N VAL A 17 13.02 -13.22 -0.25
CA VAL A 17 13.84 -12.56 0.77
C VAL A 17 15.30 -12.59 0.32
N TRP A 18 15.91 -11.41 0.21
CA TRP A 18 17.35 -11.26 0.02
C TRP A 18 18.05 -11.23 1.37
N VAL A 19 19.07 -12.09 1.52
CA VAL A 19 19.90 -12.18 2.72
C VAL A 19 21.35 -11.96 2.34
N GLY A 20 21.92 -10.88 2.86
CA GLY A 20 23.33 -10.54 2.73
C GLY A 20 24.12 -10.97 3.95
N SER A 21 25.30 -11.54 3.71
CA SER A 21 26.26 -11.92 4.75
C SER A 21 27.69 -11.73 4.25
N ALA A 22 28.67 -12.03 5.10
CA ALA A 22 30.08 -12.09 4.69
C ALA A 22 30.37 -13.10 3.56
N ARG A 23 29.44 -14.02 3.27
CA ARG A 23 29.54 -14.98 2.15
C ARG A 23 28.96 -14.45 0.84
N GLY A 24 28.38 -13.24 0.85
CA GLY A 24 27.66 -12.65 -0.27
C GLY A 24 26.15 -12.56 -0.03
N ALA A 25 25.44 -12.15 -1.08
CA ALA A 25 23.98 -12.03 -1.12
C ALA A 25 23.35 -13.31 -1.65
N VAL A 26 22.26 -13.75 -1.02
CA VAL A 26 21.47 -14.92 -1.41
C VAL A 26 20.01 -14.49 -1.56
N ARG A 27 19.41 -14.77 -2.72
CA ARG A 27 17.97 -14.64 -2.97
C ARG A 27 17.28 -15.93 -2.56
N VAL A 28 16.33 -15.86 -1.64
CA VAL A 28 15.53 -17.02 -1.21
C VAL A 28 14.08 -16.81 -1.67
N PRO A 29 13.62 -17.53 -2.71
CA PRO A 29 12.25 -17.43 -3.19
C PRO A 29 11.24 -17.85 -2.13
N ASP A 30 10.19 -17.05 -1.96
CA ASP A 30 9.10 -17.29 -1.03
C ASP A 30 7.89 -16.42 -1.41
N ASP A 31 6.92 -17.02 -2.11
CA ASP A 31 5.73 -16.33 -2.63
C ASP A 31 4.88 -15.69 -1.51
N SER A 32 4.99 -16.18 -0.27
CA SER A 32 4.26 -15.58 0.86
C SER A 32 4.75 -14.18 1.22
N VAL A 33 5.97 -13.82 0.83
CA VAL A 33 6.57 -12.50 1.10
C VAL A 33 5.87 -11.40 0.33
N GLN A 34 5.37 -11.68 -0.88
CA GLN A 34 4.56 -10.72 -1.63
C GLN A 34 3.36 -10.27 -0.80
N GLY A 35 2.59 -11.24 -0.28
CA GLY A 35 1.45 -10.97 0.59
C GLY A 35 1.85 -10.22 1.88
N VAL A 36 3.01 -10.53 2.46
CA VAL A 36 3.51 -9.80 3.65
C VAL A 36 3.77 -8.33 3.34
N VAL A 37 4.41 -8.00 2.22
CA VAL A 37 4.73 -6.61 1.86
C VAL A 37 3.46 -5.83 1.50
N GLU A 38 2.52 -6.47 0.81
CA GLU A 38 1.27 -5.85 0.36
C GLU A 38 0.25 -5.68 1.48
N CYS A 39 0.18 -6.63 2.42
CA CYS A 39 -0.78 -6.68 3.52
C CYS A 39 -0.10 -6.42 4.88
N ILE A 40 1.02 -5.71 4.90
CA ILE A 40 1.75 -5.43 6.16
C ILE A 40 0.91 -4.64 7.18
N ASP A 41 -0.12 -3.93 6.71
CA ASP A 41 -1.08 -3.19 7.53
C ASP A 41 -2.21 -4.08 8.08
N ASP A 42 -2.33 -5.31 7.59
CA ASP A 42 -3.34 -6.25 8.05
C ASP A 42 -2.74 -7.14 9.15
N ASP A 43 -3.47 -7.34 10.25
CA ASP A 43 -3.01 -8.21 11.34
C ASP A 43 -2.94 -9.69 10.92
N TYR A 44 -3.74 -10.06 9.92
CA TYR A 44 -3.87 -11.42 9.41
C TYR A 44 -3.89 -11.46 7.90
N MET A 45 -3.33 -12.52 7.33
CA MET A 45 -3.34 -12.81 5.90
C MET A 45 -3.79 -14.25 5.65
N SER A 46 -4.35 -14.50 4.46
CA SER A 46 -4.71 -15.85 4.02
C SER A 46 -3.50 -16.54 3.39
N VAL A 47 -3.05 -17.64 3.98
CA VAL A 47 -1.98 -18.49 3.46
C VAL A 47 -2.52 -19.90 3.27
N GLY A 48 -2.63 -20.34 2.01
CA GLY A 48 -3.15 -21.68 1.69
C GLY A 48 -4.58 -21.93 2.20
N GLY A 49 -5.41 -20.88 2.26
CA GLY A 49 -6.79 -20.96 2.78
C GLY A 49 -6.90 -20.87 4.31
N HIS A 50 -5.80 -20.59 5.02
CA HIS A 50 -5.80 -20.40 6.46
C HIS A 50 -5.53 -18.94 6.82
N THR A 51 -6.29 -18.40 7.77
CA THR A 51 -5.99 -17.10 8.40
C THR A 51 -4.81 -17.24 9.34
N VAL A 52 -3.71 -16.57 9.01
CA VAL A 52 -2.46 -16.59 9.79
C VAL A 52 -2.07 -15.15 10.11
N ALA A 53 -1.54 -14.89 11.30
CA ALA A 53 -1.08 -13.54 11.63
C ALA A 53 0.04 -13.11 10.68
N THR A 54 -0.03 -11.88 10.15
CA THR A 54 0.93 -11.38 9.16
C THR A 54 2.36 -11.42 9.70
N VAL A 55 2.54 -11.09 10.98
CA VAL A 55 3.82 -11.20 11.68
C VAL A 55 4.37 -12.64 11.74
N ASP A 56 3.50 -13.66 11.79
CA ASP A 56 3.89 -15.07 11.81
C ASP A 56 4.37 -15.52 10.43
N VAL A 57 3.68 -15.06 9.38
CA VAL A 57 4.07 -15.36 7.98
C VAL A 57 5.41 -14.70 7.67
N ALA A 58 5.57 -13.42 8.00
CA ALA A 58 6.83 -12.70 7.87
C ALA A 58 7.97 -13.39 8.64
N ALA A 59 7.74 -13.79 9.89
CA ALA A 59 8.74 -14.47 10.70
C ALA A 59 9.14 -15.83 10.11
N ALA A 60 8.17 -16.58 9.58
CA ALA A 60 8.42 -17.86 8.95
C ALA A 60 9.25 -17.70 7.67
N ALA A 61 8.94 -16.70 6.83
CA ALA A 61 9.71 -16.38 5.63
C ALA A 61 11.14 -15.96 5.97
N ILE A 62 11.34 -15.05 6.93
CA ILE A 62 12.67 -14.61 7.37
C ILE A 62 13.48 -15.78 7.94
N ARG A 63 12.86 -16.64 8.78
CA ARG A 63 13.55 -17.83 9.31
C ARG A 63 13.98 -18.77 8.20
N ARG A 64 13.10 -19.09 7.24
CA ARG A 64 13.44 -19.91 6.07
C ARG A 64 14.59 -19.31 5.28
N ALA A 65 14.57 -17.99 5.08
CA ALA A 65 15.63 -17.28 4.38
C ALA A 65 16.98 -17.37 5.12
N PHE A 66 16.99 -17.22 6.44
CA PHE A 66 18.21 -17.36 7.24
C PHE A 66 18.73 -18.80 7.25
N GLU A 67 17.85 -19.80 7.36
CA GLU A 67 18.22 -21.22 7.27
C GLU A 67 18.89 -21.53 5.93
N ALA A 68 18.25 -21.12 4.83
CA ALA A 68 18.73 -21.34 3.47
C ALA A 68 20.05 -20.60 3.18
N ALA A 69 20.15 -19.32 3.55
CA ALA A 69 21.32 -18.50 3.22
C ALA A 69 22.54 -18.78 4.10
N LEU A 70 22.35 -19.18 5.37
CA LEU A 70 23.44 -19.27 6.35
C LEU A 70 23.85 -20.73 6.66
N GLY A 71 23.00 -21.72 6.35
CA GLY A 71 23.25 -23.14 6.58
C GLY A 71 23.26 -23.53 8.06
N GLY A 72 22.28 -23.03 8.84
CA GLY A 72 22.19 -23.21 10.30
C GLY A 72 20.75 -23.16 10.81
N THR A 73 20.55 -22.84 12.10
CA THR A 73 19.24 -22.87 12.79
C THR A 73 18.28 -21.75 12.39
N GLY A 74 18.66 -20.88 11.44
CA GLY A 74 17.88 -19.70 11.09
C GLY A 74 17.92 -18.57 12.12
N PHE A 75 18.84 -18.61 13.09
CA PHE A 75 18.98 -17.56 14.12
C PHE A 75 20.31 -16.81 13.99
N VAL A 76 20.29 -15.48 14.08
CA VAL A 76 21.45 -14.59 13.92
C VAL A 76 21.66 -13.66 15.12
N ALA A 77 22.88 -13.14 15.27
CA ALA A 77 23.18 -12.18 16.34
C ALA A 77 22.55 -10.81 16.06
N THR A 78 22.81 -10.26 14.87
CA THR A 78 22.33 -8.93 14.48
C THR A 78 21.80 -8.98 13.05
N ALA A 79 20.61 -8.41 12.84
CA ALA A 79 19.99 -8.27 11.52
C ALA A 79 19.69 -6.79 11.25
N THR A 80 20.19 -6.27 10.13
CA THR A 80 19.73 -4.99 9.57
C THR A 80 18.67 -5.29 8.52
N VAL A 81 17.46 -4.78 8.71
CA VAL A 81 16.33 -5.00 7.80
C VAL A 81 16.00 -3.71 7.08
N PHE A 82 16.03 -3.77 5.75
CA PHE A 82 15.65 -2.68 4.89
C PHE A 82 14.16 -2.69 4.59
N HIS A 83 13.50 -1.56 4.80
CA HIS A 83 12.07 -1.38 4.54
C HIS A 83 11.85 -0.21 3.56
N PRO A 84 10.73 -0.18 2.81
CA PRO A 84 10.40 0.97 1.97
C PRO A 84 10.44 2.28 2.77
N SER A 85 11.04 3.32 2.20
CA SER A 85 11.33 4.55 2.96
C SER A 85 10.09 5.33 3.38
N HIS A 86 8.95 5.11 2.74
CA HIS A 86 7.67 5.71 3.11
C HIS A 86 6.97 4.98 4.28
N TRP A 87 7.48 3.83 4.73
CA TRP A 87 6.84 3.08 5.82
C TRP A 87 6.94 3.82 7.15
N GLY A 88 5.80 3.93 7.83
CA GLY A 88 5.69 4.46 9.19
C GLY A 88 6.01 3.42 10.26
N ALA A 89 6.02 3.88 11.52
CA ALA A 89 6.41 3.08 12.68
C ALA A 89 5.63 1.77 12.84
N THR A 90 4.33 1.75 12.51
CA THR A 90 3.49 0.55 12.63
C THR A 90 3.97 -0.58 11.74
N ARG A 91 4.15 -0.33 10.43
CA ARG A 91 4.64 -1.33 9.47
C ARG A 91 6.03 -1.83 9.85
N CYS A 92 6.91 -0.90 10.26
CA CYS A 92 8.25 -1.26 10.73
C CYS A 92 8.21 -2.13 11.99
N ALA A 93 7.30 -1.89 12.93
CA ALA A 93 7.16 -2.68 14.14
C ALA A 93 6.71 -4.12 13.87
N VAL A 94 5.84 -4.35 12.88
CA VAL A 94 5.46 -5.70 12.45
C VAL A 94 6.67 -6.46 11.92
N LEU A 95 7.42 -5.85 10.99
CA LEU A 95 8.60 -6.47 10.39
C LEU A 95 9.73 -6.68 11.39
N GLU A 96 9.93 -5.73 12.30
CA GLU A 96 10.89 -5.85 13.41
C GLU A 96 10.50 -7.00 14.35
N SER A 97 9.22 -7.08 14.73
CA SER A 97 8.70 -8.15 15.60
C SER A 97 8.86 -9.52 14.97
N ALA A 98 8.64 -9.64 13.67
CA ALA A 98 8.88 -10.85 12.91
C ALA A 98 10.38 -11.23 12.90
N THR A 99 11.25 -10.27 12.63
CA THR A 99 12.70 -10.48 12.56
C THR A 99 13.30 -10.88 13.92
N ARG A 100 12.82 -10.29 15.02
CA ARG A 100 13.28 -10.61 16.40
C ARG A 100 13.07 -12.07 16.79
N ARG A 101 12.22 -12.82 16.08
CA ARG A 101 12.06 -14.27 16.30
C ARG A 101 13.25 -15.09 15.79
N SER A 102 14.06 -14.49 14.93
CA SER A 102 15.22 -15.09 14.26
C SER A 102 16.51 -14.29 14.47
N ALA A 103 16.49 -13.20 15.26
CA ALA A 103 17.64 -12.34 15.52
C ALA A 103 17.62 -11.80 16.95
N HIS A 104 18.78 -11.72 17.60
CA HIS A 104 18.89 -11.12 18.93
C HIS A 104 18.76 -9.59 18.89
N GLU A 105 19.45 -8.96 17.94
CA GLU A 105 19.39 -7.52 17.67
C GLU A 105 18.84 -7.28 16.27
N VAL A 106 17.92 -6.32 16.16
CA VAL A 106 17.30 -5.93 14.90
C VAL A 106 17.43 -4.43 14.73
N GLN A 107 17.96 -4.01 13.59
CA GLN A 107 18.03 -2.62 13.17
C GLN A 107 17.17 -2.44 11.93
N MET A 108 16.18 -1.55 12.01
CA MET A 108 15.37 -1.15 10.86
C MET A 108 16.02 0.03 10.15
N LEU A 109 16.18 -0.03 8.84
CA LEU A 109 16.67 1.09 8.03
C LEU A 109 15.80 1.30 6.79
N PRO A 110 15.50 2.56 6.41
CA PRO A 110 14.92 2.87 5.12
C PRO A 110 15.78 2.32 3.97
N LEU A 111 15.12 1.81 2.92
CA LEU A 111 15.78 1.24 1.74
C LEU A 111 16.66 2.27 1.03
N ALA A 112 16.32 3.56 1.09
CA ALA A 112 17.11 4.66 0.54
C ALA A 112 18.53 4.77 1.11
N PHE A 113 18.82 4.16 2.26
CA PHE A 113 20.17 4.10 2.83
C PHE A 113 20.96 2.84 2.46
N SER A 114 20.33 1.88 1.78
CA SER A 114 20.98 0.61 1.42
C SER A 114 21.80 0.71 0.13
N ALA A 115 21.39 1.56 -0.81
CA ALA A 115 22.08 1.73 -2.07
C ALA A 115 23.41 2.49 -1.90
N PRO A 116 24.52 1.98 -2.46
CA PRO A 116 25.81 2.64 -2.37
C PRO A 116 25.79 3.95 -3.18
N CYS A 117 26.18 5.04 -2.53
CA CYS A 117 26.32 6.36 -3.14
C CYS A 117 27.77 6.84 -2.97
N PRO A 118 28.44 7.36 -4.03
CA PRO A 118 29.81 7.84 -3.91
C PRO A 118 29.97 8.91 -2.82
N ASP A 119 31.08 8.89 -2.07
CA ASP A 119 31.31 9.83 -0.95
C ASP A 119 31.38 11.31 -1.38
N ALA A 120 31.74 11.56 -2.64
CA ALA A 120 31.75 12.91 -3.21
C ALA A 120 30.34 13.48 -3.43
N VAL A 121 29.32 12.63 -3.56
CA VAL A 121 27.93 13.03 -3.77
C VAL A 121 27.33 13.52 -2.46
N ARG A 122 26.73 14.71 -2.51
CA ARG A 122 26.12 15.35 -1.34
C ARG A 122 24.61 15.32 -1.36
N ARG A 123 24.00 15.20 -2.55
CA ARG A 123 22.55 15.16 -2.73
C ARG A 123 22.19 14.14 -3.82
N TRP A 124 21.39 13.15 -3.49
CA TRP A 124 20.93 12.15 -4.46
C TRP A 124 19.47 11.81 -4.21
N SER A 125 18.79 11.33 -5.25
CA SER A 125 17.48 10.74 -5.09
C SER A 125 17.57 9.22 -5.19
N VAL A 126 16.70 8.54 -4.45
CA VAL A 126 16.46 7.10 -4.57
C VAL A 126 15.03 6.91 -5.05
N VAL A 127 14.85 6.17 -6.14
CA VAL A 127 13.56 5.76 -6.69
C VAL A 127 13.38 4.29 -6.33
N GLU A 128 12.52 4.01 -5.36
CA GLU A 128 12.18 2.67 -4.89
C GLU A 128 10.96 2.17 -5.69
N CYS A 129 11.20 1.35 -6.71
CA CYS A 129 10.16 0.76 -7.54
C CYS A 129 9.60 -0.49 -6.85
N GLY A 130 8.42 -0.38 -6.25
CA GLY A 130 7.66 -1.53 -5.79
C GLY A 130 6.73 -2.07 -6.88
N PRO A 131 6.11 -3.24 -6.68
CA PRO A 131 5.20 -3.81 -7.67
C PRO A 131 3.98 -2.91 -7.96
N LEU A 132 3.61 -2.04 -7.01
CA LEU A 132 2.31 -1.35 -6.94
C LEU A 132 2.42 0.14 -6.67
N SER A 133 3.57 0.57 -6.21
CA SER A 133 3.84 1.94 -5.80
C SER A 133 5.32 2.23 -6.00
N THR A 134 5.63 3.48 -6.28
CA THR A 134 6.99 3.97 -6.41
C THR A 134 7.22 5.01 -5.34
N THR A 135 8.31 4.91 -4.58
CA THR A 135 8.69 5.94 -3.61
C THR A 135 9.89 6.71 -4.13
N VAL A 136 9.81 8.03 -4.17
CA VAL A 136 10.93 8.91 -4.53
C VAL A 136 11.43 9.58 -3.26
N VAL A 137 12.68 9.32 -2.92
CA VAL A 137 13.32 9.78 -1.68
C VAL A 137 14.48 10.68 -2.03
N LEU A 138 14.52 11.87 -1.46
CA LEU A 138 15.68 12.74 -1.56
C LEU A 138 16.55 12.57 -0.32
N VAL A 139 17.83 12.29 -0.54
CA VAL A 139 18.83 12.12 0.51
C VAL A 139 19.91 13.18 0.36
N GLU A 140 20.31 13.75 1.49
CA GLU A 140 21.43 14.68 1.59
C GLU A 140 22.41 14.21 2.65
N ARG A 141 23.69 14.54 2.48
CA ARG A 141 24.64 14.45 3.60
C ARG A 141 24.60 15.70 4.46
N ASP A 142 24.55 15.53 5.77
CA ASP A 142 24.70 16.63 6.72
C ASP A 142 26.16 17.17 6.76
N GLU A 143 26.41 18.13 7.65
CA GLU A 143 27.75 18.72 7.83
C GLU A 143 28.81 17.70 8.26
N ARG A 144 28.40 16.60 8.90
CA ARG A 144 29.26 15.50 9.34
C ARG A 144 29.47 14.46 8.23
N GLY A 145 28.75 14.58 7.13
CA GLY A 145 28.79 13.62 6.01
C GLY A 145 27.78 12.48 6.14
N GLU A 146 26.90 12.51 7.14
CA GLU A 146 25.91 11.46 7.39
C GLU A 146 24.69 11.62 6.49
N PRO A 147 24.20 10.55 5.86
CA PRO A 147 23.02 10.60 5.00
C PRO A 147 21.74 10.85 5.83
N ARG A 148 20.88 11.75 5.35
CA ARG A 148 19.56 12.02 5.91
C ARG A 148 18.52 12.11 4.80
N ILE A 149 17.35 11.52 5.04
CA ILE A 149 16.18 11.73 4.18
C ILE A 149 15.65 13.14 4.45
N VAL A 150 15.60 13.95 3.40
CA VAL A 150 15.11 15.33 3.47
C VAL A 150 13.72 15.49 2.87
N ALA A 151 13.35 14.60 1.95
CA ALA A 151 12.00 14.52 1.39
C ALA A 151 11.71 13.07 0.97
N CYS A 152 10.44 12.68 1.03
CA CYS A 152 9.96 11.35 0.66
C CYS A 152 8.56 11.53 0.06
N GLU A 153 8.40 11.16 -1.20
CA GLU A 153 7.15 11.24 -1.94
C GLU A 153 6.73 9.84 -2.37
N LEU A 154 5.48 9.47 -2.06
CA LEU A 154 4.89 8.19 -2.44
C LEU A 154 3.97 8.39 -3.64
N LEU A 155 4.28 7.71 -4.74
CA LEU A 155 3.41 7.54 -5.90
C LEU A 155 2.66 6.21 -5.72
N SER A 156 1.56 6.25 -4.99
CA SER A 156 0.80 5.07 -4.54
C SER A 156 0.09 4.31 -5.66
N ASP A 157 -0.02 4.90 -6.84
CA ASP A 157 -0.74 4.37 -8.00
C ASP A 157 0.18 4.06 -9.18
N ILE A 158 1.49 4.15 -9.00
CA ILE A 158 2.52 3.86 -10.01
C ILE A 158 3.39 2.72 -9.51
N GLY A 159 3.09 1.50 -9.93
CA GLY A 159 3.94 0.32 -9.71
C GLY A 159 4.80 -0.01 -10.92
N ILE A 160 5.66 -1.02 -10.76
CA ILE A 160 6.58 -1.46 -11.81
C ILE A 160 5.87 -1.89 -13.11
N LEU A 161 4.67 -2.47 -12.99
CA LEU A 161 3.87 -2.88 -14.15
C LEU A 161 3.32 -1.68 -14.91
N ASP A 162 2.90 -0.63 -14.20
CA ASP A 162 2.38 0.58 -14.84
C ASP A 162 3.48 1.31 -15.64
N LEU A 163 4.75 1.19 -15.23
CA LEU A 163 5.90 1.76 -15.95
C LEU A 163 6.18 1.07 -17.28
N LEU A 164 5.80 -0.20 -17.43
CA LEU A 164 5.93 -0.96 -18.67
C LEU A 164 4.82 -0.63 -19.67
N GLU A 165 3.64 -0.26 -19.17
CA GLU A 165 2.45 -0.05 -19.99
C GLU A 165 2.31 1.40 -20.47
N ASP A 166 2.85 2.38 -19.73
CA ASP A 166 2.60 3.80 -19.99
C ASP A 166 3.83 4.68 -19.74
N SER A 167 4.40 5.21 -20.83
CA SER A 167 5.55 6.13 -20.77
C SER A 167 5.23 7.48 -20.09
N ASP A 168 3.96 7.89 -19.99
CA ASP A 168 3.58 9.12 -19.30
C ASP A 168 3.73 8.97 -17.77
N ARG A 169 3.60 7.75 -17.24
CA ARG A 169 3.83 7.46 -15.80
C ARG A 169 5.30 7.59 -15.41
N VAL A 170 6.21 7.35 -16.35
CA VAL A 170 7.64 7.60 -16.16
C VAL A 170 7.92 9.09 -16.03
N ARG A 171 7.19 9.94 -16.77
CA ARG A 171 7.29 11.39 -16.59
C ARG A 171 6.83 11.82 -15.21
N ALA A 172 5.83 11.14 -14.62
CA ALA A 172 5.40 11.40 -13.25
C ALA A 172 6.52 11.13 -12.23
N ILE A 173 7.32 10.07 -12.40
CA ILE A 173 8.53 9.85 -11.59
C ILE A 173 9.52 11.01 -11.76
N GLY A 174 9.81 11.42 -13.00
CA GLY A 174 10.68 12.57 -13.25
C GLY A 174 10.16 13.88 -12.63
N HIS A 175 8.83 14.08 -12.63
CA HIS A 175 8.19 15.20 -11.94
C HIS A 175 8.36 15.12 -10.43
N ALA A 176 8.15 13.95 -9.81
CA ALA A 176 8.37 13.75 -8.37
C ALA A 176 9.83 13.99 -7.98
N VAL A 177 10.80 13.47 -8.74
CA VAL A 177 12.24 13.73 -8.52
C VAL A 177 12.55 15.23 -8.53
N ARG A 178 11.99 15.99 -9.49
CA ARG A 178 12.16 17.45 -9.54
C ARG A 178 11.42 18.15 -8.39
N ALA A 179 10.21 17.72 -8.07
CA ALA A 179 9.37 18.31 -7.03
C ALA A 179 10.06 18.23 -5.66
N ILE A 180 10.53 17.04 -5.27
CA ILE A 180 11.27 16.86 -4.01
C ILE A 180 12.66 17.52 -4.05
N GLY A 181 13.26 17.62 -5.24
CA GLY A 181 14.52 18.31 -5.48
C GLY A 181 14.45 19.83 -5.25
N GLY A 182 13.29 20.43 -5.50
CA GLY A 182 13.10 21.88 -5.46
C GLY A 182 14.01 22.60 -6.47
N ASP A 183 14.64 23.69 -6.06
CA ASP A 183 15.52 24.51 -6.92
C ASP A 183 16.85 23.82 -7.26
N ARG A 184 17.17 22.69 -6.63
CA ARG A 184 18.43 21.96 -6.81
C ARG A 184 18.16 20.51 -7.17
N ALA A 185 18.38 20.19 -8.44
CA ALA A 185 18.37 18.82 -8.92
C ALA A 185 19.34 17.94 -8.11
N PRO A 186 19.02 16.66 -7.90
CA PRO A 186 19.95 15.71 -7.31
C PRO A 186 21.14 15.48 -8.24
N ASP A 187 22.32 15.22 -7.65
CA ASP A 187 23.56 14.97 -8.39
C ASP A 187 23.47 13.62 -9.14
N VAL A 188 22.80 12.64 -8.52
CA VAL A 188 22.56 11.30 -9.07
C VAL A 188 21.18 10.79 -8.63
N VAL A 189 20.58 9.94 -9.44
CA VAL A 189 19.35 9.20 -9.11
C VAL A 189 19.65 7.71 -9.11
N LEU A 190 19.41 7.06 -7.98
CA LEU A 190 19.57 5.63 -7.80
C LEU A 190 18.19 4.97 -7.93
N VAL A 191 18.04 4.01 -8.84
CA VAL A 191 16.78 3.28 -9.04
C VAL A 191 16.93 1.88 -8.46
N ILE A 192 16.00 1.48 -7.60
CA ILE A 192 16.01 0.20 -6.87
C ILE A 192 14.74 -0.58 -7.22
N GLY A 193 14.85 -1.92 -7.31
CA GLY A 193 13.71 -2.81 -7.57
C GLY A 193 13.31 -2.87 -9.05
N ALA A 194 14.12 -2.31 -9.96
CA ALA A 194 13.88 -2.33 -11.40
C ALA A 194 14.90 -3.18 -12.20
N ASP A 195 15.83 -3.84 -11.51
CA ASP A 195 16.94 -4.57 -12.13
C ASP A 195 16.52 -5.91 -12.76
N GLU A 196 15.47 -6.54 -12.26
CA GLU A 196 14.90 -7.75 -12.86
C GLU A 196 14.13 -7.45 -14.18
N GLN A 197 13.79 -6.18 -14.45
CA GLN A 197 13.04 -5.75 -15.63
C GLN A 197 13.81 -4.67 -16.42
N ALA A 198 14.69 -5.10 -17.32
CA ALA A 198 15.53 -4.22 -18.15
C ALA A 198 14.76 -3.10 -18.87
N ALA A 199 13.53 -3.38 -19.34
CA ALA A 199 12.66 -2.39 -19.96
C ALA A 199 12.22 -1.29 -18.97
N VAL A 200 11.95 -1.62 -17.70
CA VAL A 200 11.64 -0.61 -16.66
C VAL A 200 12.87 0.24 -16.37
N ALA A 201 14.02 -0.39 -16.18
CA ALA A 201 15.29 0.30 -15.97
C ALA A 201 15.58 1.30 -17.11
N GLU A 202 15.44 0.89 -18.37
CA GLU A 202 15.61 1.75 -19.53
C GLU A 202 14.57 2.88 -19.55
N THR A 203 13.30 2.56 -19.29
CA THR A 203 12.22 3.55 -19.33
C THR A 203 12.39 4.61 -18.24
N VAL A 204 12.67 4.23 -16.99
CA VAL A 204 12.92 5.17 -15.89
C VAL A 204 14.08 6.12 -16.20
N CYS A 205 15.12 5.63 -16.88
CA CYS A 205 16.25 6.47 -17.32
C CYS A 205 15.84 7.56 -18.33
N THR A 206 14.81 7.36 -19.15
CA THR A 206 14.40 8.35 -20.17
C THR A 206 13.66 9.58 -19.62
N GLY A 207 13.10 9.48 -18.41
CA GLY A 207 12.26 10.54 -17.81
C GLY A 207 12.98 11.46 -16.82
N ILE A 208 14.26 11.19 -16.52
CA ILE A 208 15.02 11.83 -15.45
C ILE A 208 16.22 12.57 -16.04
N GLU A 209 16.39 13.84 -15.67
CA GLU A 209 17.43 14.71 -16.23
C GLU A 209 18.83 14.46 -15.61
N SER A 210 18.86 13.98 -14.37
CA SER A 210 20.08 13.65 -13.63
C SER A 210 20.70 12.33 -14.11
N GLU A 211 21.97 12.08 -13.77
CA GLU A 211 22.60 10.77 -13.97
C GLU A 211 21.81 9.68 -13.23
N VAL A 212 21.40 8.63 -13.94
CA VAL A 212 20.63 7.52 -13.39
C VAL A 212 21.49 6.27 -13.28
N SER A 213 21.45 5.61 -12.11
CA SER A 213 22.10 4.32 -11.87
C SER A 213 21.10 3.33 -11.30
N VAL A 214 20.97 2.16 -11.92
CA VAL A 214 20.11 1.08 -11.43
C VAL A 214 20.92 0.19 -10.49
N VAL A 215 20.39 -0.03 -9.29
CA VAL A 215 21.04 -0.80 -8.22
C VAL A 215 20.25 -2.09 -8.01
N SER A 216 20.93 -3.23 -8.11
CA SER A 216 20.31 -4.54 -7.89
C SER A 216 20.09 -4.85 -6.42
N ASP A 217 19.07 -5.65 -6.13
CA ASP A 217 18.75 -6.07 -4.75
C ASP A 217 19.91 -6.76 -4.04
N ALA A 218 20.71 -7.52 -4.80
CA ALA A 218 21.94 -8.16 -4.30
C ALA A 218 22.95 -7.15 -3.74
N VAL A 219 23.06 -5.96 -4.35
CA VAL A 219 23.95 -4.89 -3.92
C VAL A 219 23.42 -4.23 -2.64
N LEU A 220 22.10 -4.05 -2.51
CA LEU A 220 21.48 -3.44 -1.32
C LEU A 220 21.81 -4.21 -0.04
N VAL A 221 21.76 -5.54 -0.12
CA VAL A 221 22.06 -6.41 1.03
C VAL A 221 23.54 -6.73 1.16
N SER A 222 24.41 -6.25 0.26
CA SER A 222 25.84 -6.54 0.37
C SER A 222 26.40 -6.06 1.71
N VAL A 223 27.19 -6.92 2.37
CA VAL A 223 27.90 -6.56 3.60
C VAL A 223 29.31 -6.13 3.20
N PRO A 224 29.74 -4.90 3.52
CA PRO A 224 31.10 -4.45 3.24
C PRO A 224 32.10 -5.40 3.93
N VAL A 225 32.97 -6.03 3.14
CA VAL A 225 34.08 -6.81 3.70
C VAL A 225 35.15 -5.81 4.12
N THR A 226 35.26 -5.53 5.41
CA THR A 226 36.46 -4.86 5.93
C THR A 226 37.61 -5.85 5.81
N GLU A 227 38.57 -5.62 4.92
CA GLU A 227 39.79 -6.43 4.89
C GLU A 227 40.48 -6.37 6.27
N PRO A 228 40.85 -7.50 6.88
CA PRO A 228 41.64 -7.50 8.09
C PRO A 228 43.10 -7.12 7.74
N GLY A 229 43.35 -5.83 7.58
CA GLY A 229 44.67 -5.30 7.23
C GLY A 229 44.77 -3.80 7.47
N SER A 230 45.58 -3.42 8.46
CA SER A 230 45.95 -2.04 8.84
C SER A 230 44.89 -1.22 9.59
N VAL A 231 44.42 -1.72 10.73
CA VAL A 231 44.07 -0.84 11.85
C VAL A 231 45.39 -0.45 12.54
N ALA A 232 45.89 0.77 12.27
CA ALA A 232 46.77 1.42 13.22
C ALA A 232 46.00 1.56 14.54
N PRO A 233 46.60 1.37 15.72
CA PRO A 233 45.89 1.39 16.99
C PRO A 233 45.36 2.80 17.24
N GLY A 234 44.13 3.07 16.79
CA GLY A 234 43.30 4.16 17.26
C GLY A 234 42.83 3.84 18.68
N PRO A 235 42.56 4.86 19.51
CA PRO A 235 42.00 4.63 20.84
C PRO A 235 40.71 3.81 20.70
N ALA A 236 40.53 2.88 21.63
CA ALA A 236 39.40 1.94 21.65
C ALA A 236 38.07 2.68 21.38
N PRO A 237 37.15 2.09 20.60
CA PRO A 237 35.83 2.67 20.45
C PRO A 237 35.17 2.64 21.82
N ASP A 238 35.02 3.81 22.44
CA ASP A 238 34.01 4.01 23.46
C ASP A 238 32.70 3.52 22.86
N ALA A 239 32.03 2.61 23.57
CA ALA A 239 30.73 2.10 23.20
C ALA A 239 29.85 3.28 22.75
N VAL A 240 29.54 3.31 21.45
CA VAL A 240 28.56 4.25 20.90
C VAL A 240 27.21 3.79 21.45
N VAL A 241 26.92 4.28 22.66
CA VAL A 241 25.58 4.37 23.20
C VAL A 241 24.88 5.37 22.30
N TRP A 242 24.15 4.89 21.30
CA TRP A 242 23.09 5.67 20.69
C TRP A 242 22.06 5.90 21.78
N GLN A 243 22.24 7.00 22.51
CA GLN A 243 21.25 7.51 23.45
C GLN A 243 19.93 7.63 22.69
N GLN A 244 18.87 7.12 23.32
CA GLN A 244 17.48 7.38 23.00
C GLN A 244 17.34 8.71 22.29
N VAL A 245 16.68 8.71 21.14
CA VAL A 245 16.06 9.92 20.60
C VAL A 245 15.14 10.43 21.70
N ALA A 246 15.66 11.35 22.51
CA ALA A 246 14.92 12.05 23.52
C ALA A 246 13.90 12.89 22.78
N SER A 247 12.63 12.66 23.09
CA SER A 247 11.52 13.51 22.72
C SER A 247 11.91 14.96 23.03
N THR A 248 12.07 15.78 22.00
CA THR A 248 12.20 17.22 22.20
C THR A 248 10.83 17.76 22.66
N PRO A 249 10.78 18.66 23.66
CA PRO A 249 9.54 19.29 24.05
C PRO A 249 9.04 20.17 22.90
N SER A 250 7.77 20.00 22.52
CA SER A 250 7.11 20.92 21.60
C SER A 250 7.29 22.37 22.07
N PRO A 251 7.69 23.31 21.18
CA PRO A 251 7.62 24.73 21.49
C PRO A 251 6.16 25.10 21.78
N GLY A 252 5.97 25.88 22.85
CA GLY A 252 4.66 26.17 23.44
C GLY A 252 3.62 26.66 22.44
N ARG A 253 2.44 26.07 22.53
CA ARG A 253 1.18 26.50 21.89
C ARG A 253 1.06 28.03 21.89
N PRO A 254 0.90 28.69 20.72
CA PRO A 254 0.29 30.01 20.68
C PRO A 254 -1.14 29.88 21.22
N ARG A 255 -1.48 30.72 22.21
CA ARG A 255 -2.83 30.82 22.77
C ARG A 255 -3.80 31.19 21.65
N PRO A 256 -4.94 30.50 21.48
CA PRO A 256 -5.95 30.94 20.53
C PRO A 256 -6.50 32.30 20.98
N HIS A 257 -6.31 33.30 20.13
CA HIS A 257 -6.92 34.61 20.30
C HIS A 257 -8.43 34.44 20.16
N GLY A 258 -9.17 34.78 21.22
CA GLY A 258 -10.61 34.57 21.31
C GLY A 258 -11.35 35.39 20.26
N TRP A 259 -11.85 34.74 19.22
CA TRP A 259 -12.83 35.33 18.33
C TRP A 259 -14.22 35.18 18.97
N ARG A 260 -14.66 36.28 19.59
CA ARG A 260 -16.02 36.46 20.09
C ARG A 260 -16.99 36.63 18.93
N GLY A 261 -18.09 35.88 18.99
CA GLY A 261 -19.37 36.20 18.33
C GLY A 261 -19.46 35.71 16.89
N ARG A 262 -20.45 34.92 16.50
CA ARG A 262 -21.87 35.20 16.70
C ARG A 262 -22.67 33.90 16.75
N ARG A 263 -23.56 33.82 17.74
CA ARG A 263 -24.66 32.86 17.83
C ARG A 263 -25.67 33.17 16.72
N ILE A 264 -26.13 32.16 15.99
CA ILE A 264 -27.47 32.16 15.41
C ILE A 264 -28.18 30.91 15.94
N ILE A 265 -29.35 31.16 16.50
CA ILE A 265 -30.24 30.24 17.21
C ILE A 265 -31.45 30.00 16.29
N ILE A 266 -31.78 28.71 16.09
CA ILE A 266 -33.13 28.11 15.86
C ILE A 266 -33.79 28.49 14.51
N VAL A 267 -34.37 27.55 13.74
CA VAL A 267 -35.71 26.94 13.95
C VAL A 267 -35.80 25.52 13.40
N ALA A 268 -36.32 24.63 14.24
CA ALA A 268 -36.86 23.34 13.88
C ALA A 268 -38.37 23.42 13.61
N ALA A 269 -38.86 22.40 12.89
CA ALA A 269 -40.24 21.92 12.73
C ALA A 269 -41.03 22.43 11.51
N ALA A 270 -41.46 21.49 10.66
CA ALA A 270 -42.81 20.92 10.78
C ALA A 270 -42.99 19.66 9.90
N VAL A 271 -43.68 18.66 10.48
CA VAL A 271 -44.17 17.42 9.87
C VAL A 271 -45.64 17.61 9.46
N ALA A 272 -46.01 16.96 8.34
CA ALA A 272 -47.35 16.50 7.94
C ALA A 272 -48.46 17.49 7.52
N LEU A 273 -48.76 17.50 6.22
CA LEU A 273 -50.09 17.38 5.59
C LEU A 273 -49.81 17.24 4.07
N VAL A 274 -50.13 16.15 3.35
CA VAL A 274 -51.47 15.81 2.86
C VAL A 274 -51.51 14.30 2.53
N LEU A 275 -52.19 13.53 3.37
CA LEU A 275 -52.95 12.35 2.93
C LEU A 275 -54.41 12.81 2.90
N GLY A 276 -54.99 12.96 1.70
CA GLY A 276 -56.36 13.45 1.58
C GLY A 276 -56.83 13.93 0.21
N LEU A 277 -56.24 13.45 -0.88
CA LEU A 277 -56.87 13.47 -2.21
C LEU A 277 -56.71 12.09 -2.87
N GLY A 278 -57.21 11.07 -2.18
CA GLY A 278 -57.54 9.79 -2.80
C GLY A 278 -58.92 9.89 -3.43
N ALA A 279 -58.97 9.93 -4.77
CA ALA A 279 -60.04 9.46 -5.66
C ALA A 279 -59.95 10.22 -7.00
N GLY A 280 -59.03 9.81 -7.88
CA GLY A 280 -58.97 10.40 -9.22
C GLY A 280 -57.71 10.13 -10.06
N ALA A 281 -56.65 9.57 -9.48
CA ALA A 281 -55.37 9.36 -10.20
C ALA A 281 -54.94 7.89 -10.33
N ALA A 282 -55.79 6.93 -9.92
CA ALA A 282 -55.51 5.49 -10.03
C ALA A 282 -55.90 4.89 -11.40
N ALA A 283 -56.26 5.71 -12.39
CA ALA A 283 -56.69 5.24 -13.72
C ALA A 283 -56.02 5.96 -14.91
N LEU A 284 -54.97 6.76 -14.69
CA LEU A 284 -54.30 7.54 -15.76
C LEU A 284 -52.76 7.49 -15.73
N TRP A 285 -52.17 6.57 -14.95
CA TRP A 285 -50.72 6.33 -14.95
C TRP A 285 -50.37 4.90 -15.42
N GLN A 286 -51.21 4.33 -16.27
CA GLN A 286 -51.00 3.01 -16.90
C GLN A 286 -50.80 3.09 -18.42
N ALA A 287 -50.46 4.27 -18.95
CA ALA A 287 -50.11 4.46 -20.35
C ALA A 287 -49.05 5.55 -20.50
N ARG A 288 -47.86 5.28 -19.97
CA ARG A 288 -46.64 5.93 -20.45
C ARG A 288 -45.56 4.86 -20.44
N GLU A 289 -45.54 4.07 -21.50
CA GLU A 289 -44.36 3.28 -21.82
C GLU A 289 -43.16 4.22 -21.84
N PRO A 290 -42.11 3.98 -21.04
CA PRO A 290 -40.79 4.41 -21.41
C PRO A 290 -40.38 3.51 -22.57
N GLY A 291 -40.82 3.88 -23.78
CA GLY A 291 -40.13 3.58 -25.01
C GLY A 291 -38.82 4.38 -25.04
N ALA A 292 -37.95 4.12 -24.07
CA ALA A 292 -36.53 4.19 -24.25
C ALA A 292 -36.12 2.74 -24.06
N SER A 293 -35.85 2.04 -25.15
CA SER A 293 -34.90 0.95 -25.10
C SER A 293 -33.64 1.55 -24.51
N ALA A 294 -33.48 1.48 -23.19
CA ALA A 294 -32.17 1.31 -22.61
C ALA A 294 -31.63 0.12 -23.39
N SER A 295 -30.71 0.38 -24.31
CA SER A 295 -29.82 -0.64 -24.83
C SER A 295 -29.45 -1.46 -23.61
N ALA A 296 -29.92 -2.71 -23.51
CA ALA A 296 -29.52 -3.57 -22.40
C ALA A 296 -28.01 -3.64 -22.54
N GLU A 297 -27.31 -2.87 -21.70
CA GLU A 297 -25.87 -2.70 -21.79
C GLU A 297 -25.31 -4.12 -21.66
N SER A 298 -24.59 -4.57 -22.68
CA SER A 298 -24.11 -5.94 -22.70
C SER A 298 -23.21 -6.12 -21.49
N LEU A 299 -23.48 -7.14 -20.69
CA LEU A 299 -22.66 -7.42 -19.51
C LEU A 299 -21.60 -8.45 -19.85
N GLN A 300 -20.40 -8.23 -19.35
CA GLN A 300 -19.34 -9.23 -19.33
C GLN A 300 -19.07 -9.68 -17.89
N ARG A 301 -18.77 -10.97 -17.73
CA ARG A 301 -18.43 -11.59 -16.44
C ARG A 301 -16.92 -11.74 -16.31
N PHE A 302 -16.44 -11.48 -15.10
CA PHE A 302 -15.06 -11.69 -14.69
C PHE A 302 -15.03 -12.52 -13.41
N GLU A 303 -13.96 -13.29 -13.22
CA GLU A 303 -13.82 -14.25 -12.13
C GLU A 303 -12.58 -13.94 -11.30
N VAL A 304 -12.70 -14.11 -9.98
CA VAL A 304 -11.57 -14.09 -9.03
C VAL A 304 -11.85 -15.08 -7.90
N GLY A 305 -11.08 -16.18 -7.88
CA GLY A 305 -11.35 -17.28 -6.95
C GLY A 305 -12.72 -17.90 -7.20
N ARG A 306 -13.58 -17.94 -6.18
CA ARG A 306 -14.97 -18.42 -6.25
C ARG A 306 -15.97 -17.33 -6.63
N VAL A 307 -15.52 -16.11 -6.85
CA VAL A 307 -16.39 -14.95 -7.06
C VAL A 307 -16.43 -14.57 -8.53
N SER A 308 -17.65 -14.49 -9.07
CA SER A 308 -17.92 -13.85 -10.35
C SER A 308 -18.54 -12.48 -10.13
N VAL A 309 -18.19 -11.53 -11.00
CA VAL A 309 -18.80 -10.20 -11.05
C VAL A 309 -19.19 -9.87 -12.49
N ALA A 310 -20.34 -9.20 -12.67
CA ALA A 310 -20.80 -8.70 -13.96
C ALA A 310 -20.70 -7.18 -14.02
N VAL A 311 -20.08 -6.66 -15.08
CA VAL A 311 -19.94 -5.22 -15.37
C VAL A 311 -20.29 -4.96 -16.85
N PRO A 312 -20.52 -3.70 -17.27
CA PRO A 312 -20.71 -3.39 -18.69
C PRO A 312 -19.54 -3.88 -19.56
N ASP A 313 -19.81 -4.25 -20.80
CA ASP A 313 -18.84 -4.80 -21.76
C ASP A 313 -17.71 -3.84 -22.16
N SER A 314 -17.94 -2.54 -21.97
CA SER A 314 -16.92 -1.50 -22.08
C SER A 314 -15.87 -1.56 -20.97
N TRP A 315 -15.96 -2.52 -20.05
CA TRP A 315 -15.00 -2.73 -18.98
C TRP A 315 -14.09 -3.92 -19.29
N ARG A 316 -12.82 -3.77 -18.96
CA ARG A 316 -11.82 -4.82 -19.08
C ARG A 316 -11.12 -5.06 -17.76
N ALA A 317 -10.74 -6.31 -17.52
CA ALA A 317 -9.82 -6.63 -16.45
C ALA A 317 -8.44 -6.11 -16.81
N ARG A 318 -7.81 -5.40 -15.86
CA ARG A 318 -6.37 -5.16 -15.91
C ARG A 318 -5.66 -6.44 -15.49
N ALA A 319 -4.47 -6.71 -16.04
CA ALA A 319 -3.61 -7.75 -15.49
C ALA A 319 -3.42 -7.46 -13.99
N GLY A 320 -3.89 -8.38 -13.16
CA GLY A 320 -4.11 -8.14 -11.73
C GLY A 320 -3.38 -9.13 -10.84
N ARG A 321 -3.49 -8.93 -9.53
CA ARG A 321 -2.88 -9.77 -8.51
C ARG A 321 -3.74 -11.01 -8.23
N PRO A 322 -3.16 -12.15 -7.85
CA PRO A 322 -3.92 -13.29 -7.36
C PRO A 322 -4.88 -12.86 -6.22
N GLY A 323 -6.16 -13.23 -6.34
CA GLY A 323 -7.16 -12.89 -5.30
C GLY A 323 -7.72 -11.47 -5.36
N ARG A 324 -7.36 -10.66 -6.38
CA ARG A 324 -7.93 -9.32 -6.61
C ARG A 324 -8.23 -9.11 -8.08
N LEU A 325 -9.40 -8.55 -8.36
CA LEU A 325 -9.81 -8.18 -9.71
C LEU A 325 -9.96 -6.67 -9.82
N ASP A 326 -9.16 -6.05 -10.69
CA ASP A 326 -9.23 -4.63 -11.02
C ASP A 326 -9.85 -4.46 -12.41
N LEU A 327 -11.05 -3.86 -12.46
CA LEU A 327 -11.80 -3.59 -13.68
C LEU A 327 -11.74 -2.10 -14.00
N VAL A 328 -11.48 -1.77 -15.26
CA VAL A 328 -11.43 -0.38 -15.74
C VAL A 328 -12.27 -0.22 -17.00
N PRO A 329 -12.95 0.93 -17.19
CA PRO A 329 -13.67 1.21 -18.43
C PRO A 329 -12.70 1.54 -19.57
N ASP A 330 -13.16 1.36 -20.79
CA ASP A 330 -12.47 1.73 -22.02
C ASP A 330 -12.32 3.26 -22.13
N GLY A 331 -11.10 3.71 -22.39
CA GLY A 331 -10.78 5.12 -22.59
C GLY A 331 -10.72 6.01 -21.33
N GLU A 332 -11.12 5.51 -20.15
CA GLU A 332 -11.18 6.30 -18.91
C GLU A 332 -10.38 5.63 -17.78
N ALA A 333 -9.14 6.08 -17.55
CA ALA A 333 -8.21 5.44 -16.60
C ALA A 333 -8.53 5.74 -15.11
N ASP A 334 -9.30 6.79 -14.84
CA ASP A 334 -9.52 7.30 -13.48
C ASP A 334 -10.67 6.60 -12.73
N ARG A 335 -11.50 5.85 -13.46
CA ARG A 335 -12.58 5.02 -12.89
C ARG A 335 -12.10 3.59 -12.72
N ARG A 336 -12.50 2.96 -11.61
CA ARG A 336 -12.12 1.58 -11.32
C ARG A 336 -13.16 0.89 -10.44
N VAL A 337 -13.42 -0.37 -10.75
CA VAL A 337 -14.13 -1.30 -9.86
C VAL A 337 -13.11 -2.33 -9.38
N ILE A 338 -13.00 -2.47 -8.07
CA ILE A 338 -12.07 -3.36 -7.39
C ILE A 338 -12.90 -4.44 -6.74
N VAL A 339 -12.59 -5.72 -6.98
CA VAL A 339 -13.24 -6.84 -6.30
C VAL A 339 -12.21 -7.65 -5.55
N MET A 340 -12.41 -7.80 -4.25
CA MET A 340 -11.53 -8.52 -3.34
C MET A 340 -12.32 -9.55 -2.52
N PRO A 341 -12.31 -10.83 -2.92
CA PRO A 341 -12.83 -11.91 -2.10
C PRO A 341 -11.92 -12.19 -0.91
N THR A 342 -12.53 -12.51 0.24
CA THR A 342 -11.87 -13.02 1.44
C THR A 342 -12.68 -14.19 1.98
N GLU A 343 -12.04 -15.34 2.14
CA GLU A 343 -12.67 -16.51 2.77
C GLU A 343 -12.98 -16.22 4.24
N LEU A 344 -14.18 -16.58 4.68
CA LEU A 344 -14.63 -16.42 6.05
C LEU A 344 -14.66 -17.77 6.77
N ALA A 345 -14.61 -17.72 8.10
CA ALA A 345 -14.92 -18.90 8.90
C ALA A 345 -16.38 -19.31 8.68
N ALA A 346 -16.64 -20.61 8.64
CA ALA A 346 -17.96 -21.16 8.39
C ALA A 346 -19.02 -20.56 9.33
N GLY A 347 -20.09 -20.03 8.75
CA GLY A 347 -21.20 -19.41 9.51
C GLY A 347 -20.96 -17.96 9.94
N SER A 348 -19.92 -17.29 9.43
CA SER A 348 -19.77 -15.85 9.59
C SER A 348 -20.89 -15.11 8.83
N ASP A 349 -21.50 -14.12 9.48
CA ASP A 349 -22.59 -13.32 8.91
C ASP A 349 -22.18 -11.86 8.70
N LEU A 350 -23.07 -11.10 8.05
CA LEU A 350 -22.85 -9.68 7.75
C LEU A 350 -22.61 -8.85 9.03
N VAL A 351 -23.27 -9.19 10.14
CA VAL A 351 -23.14 -8.47 11.42
C VAL A 351 -21.76 -8.67 12.03
N ALA A 352 -21.24 -9.90 12.03
CA ALA A 352 -19.90 -10.20 12.51
C ALA A 352 -18.83 -9.50 11.67
N VAL A 353 -19.00 -9.48 10.34
CA VAL A 353 -18.10 -8.77 9.43
C VAL A 353 -18.17 -7.26 9.63
N ALA A 354 -19.37 -6.69 9.83
CA ALA A 354 -19.56 -5.27 10.11
C ALA A 354 -18.84 -4.86 11.40
N HIS A 355 -19.01 -5.61 12.49
CA HIS A 355 -18.34 -5.34 13.76
C HIS A 355 -16.82 -5.42 13.62
N SER A 356 -16.30 -6.42 12.89
CA SER A 356 -14.87 -6.54 12.61
C SER A 356 -14.32 -5.37 11.79
N LEU A 357 -15.05 -4.90 10.79
CA LEU A 357 -14.67 -3.73 9.99
C LEU A 357 -14.70 -2.43 10.82
N GLU A 358 -15.76 -2.21 11.60
CA GLU A 358 -15.90 -1.03 12.46
C GLU A 358 -14.77 -0.97 13.50
N GLN A 359 -14.46 -2.11 14.14
CA GLN A 359 -13.36 -2.20 15.08
C GLN A 359 -12.02 -1.86 14.42
N ARG A 360 -11.71 -2.45 13.25
CA ARG A 360 -10.48 -2.17 12.50
C ARG A 360 -10.38 -0.70 12.07
N MET A 361 -11.50 -0.07 11.69
CA MET A 361 -11.53 1.36 11.36
C MET A 361 -11.29 2.23 12.60
N ALA A 362 -11.86 1.86 13.74
CA ALA A 362 -11.68 2.58 14.99
C ALA A 362 -10.22 2.49 15.51
N GLU A 363 -9.59 1.33 15.37
CA GLU A 363 -8.19 1.09 15.76
C GLU A 363 -7.19 1.95 14.97
N ARG A 364 -7.52 2.34 13.73
CA ARG A 364 -6.71 3.28 12.92
C ARG A 364 -6.72 4.71 13.45
N GLY A 365 -7.68 5.07 14.31
CA GLY A 365 -7.76 6.39 14.93
C GLY A 365 -8.38 7.49 14.05
N PRO A 366 -8.36 8.75 14.52
CA PRO A 366 -9.13 9.85 13.93
C PRO A 366 -8.63 10.31 12.55
N ASP A 367 -7.39 9.99 12.20
CA ASP A 367 -6.78 10.32 10.90
C ASP A 367 -6.95 9.19 9.87
N SER A 368 -7.82 8.21 10.16
CA SER A 368 -8.14 7.11 9.25
C SER A 368 -8.72 7.63 7.92
N PRO A 369 -8.32 7.05 6.76
CA PRO A 369 -8.91 7.40 5.46
C PRO A 369 -10.36 6.90 5.33
N PHE A 370 -10.87 6.14 6.31
CA PHE A 370 -12.21 5.57 6.27
C PHE A 370 -13.23 6.47 6.96
N SER A 371 -14.36 6.67 6.30
CA SER A 371 -15.47 7.46 6.79
C SER A 371 -16.80 6.88 6.30
N GLN A 372 -17.91 7.49 6.73
CA GLN A 372 -19.26 7.12 6.27
C GLN A 372 -19.61 5.63 6.43
N PHE A 373 -19.10 5.00 7.50
CA PHE A 373 -19.39 3.59 7.78
C PHE A 373 -20.87 3.38 8.09
N VAL A 374 -21.48 2.43 7.41
CA VAL A 374 -22.84 1.96 7.60
C VAL A 374 -22.79 0.44 7.69
N SER A 375 -23.10 -0.11 8.86
CA SER A 375 -23.00 -1.54 9.17
C SER A 375 -23.96 -2.41 8.37
N GLU A 376 -25.06 -1.85 7.88
CA GLU A 376 -26.04 -2.54 7.04
C GLU A 376 -26.85 -1.52 6.24
N ILE A 377 -26.85 -1.65 4.91
CA ILE A 377 -27.65 -0.86 3.97
C ILE A 377 -28.06 -1.74 2.79
N GLU A 378 -29.20 -1.45 2.16
CA GLU A 378 -29.57 -2.06 0.89
C GLU A 378 -28.96 -1.27 -0.27
N PHE A 379 -28.15 -1.94 -1.10
CA PHE A 379 -27.58 -1.36 -2.32
C PHE A 379 -27.61 -2.41 -3.44
N ALA A 380 -27.98 -2.00 -4.65
CA ALA A 380 -28.15 -2.91 -5.80
C ALA A 380 -29.08 -4.12 -5.50
N GLY A 381 -30.10 -3.91 -4.66
CA GLY A 381 -31.05 -4.96 -4.24
C GLY A 381 -30.49 -5.99 -3.25
N ARG A 382 -29.39 -5.68 -2.57
CA ARG A 382 -28.67 -6.60 -1.68
C ARG A 382 -28.33 -5.94 -0.34
N PRO A 383 -28.36 -6.67 0.79
CA PRO A 383 -27.84 -6.18 2.06
C PRO A 383 -26.30 -6.16 2.01
N VAL A 384 -25.71 -5.01 2.30
CA VAL A 384 -24.26 -4.78 2.27
C VAL A 384 -23.82 -3.90 3.44
N ILE A 385 -22.53 -3.98 3.79
CA ILE A 385 -21.86 -2.96 4.60
C ILE A 385 -21.31 -1.91 3.63
N SER A 386 -21.39 -0.63 3.96
CA SER A 386 -20.80 0.43 3.14
C SER A 386 -19.88 1.35 3.93
N TYR A 387 -18.83 1.82 3.29
CA TYR A 387 -17.96 2.88 3.81
C TYR A 387 -17.25 3.60 2.67
N LEU A 388 -16.72 4.78 2.95
CA LEU A 388 -15.91 5.57 2.03
C LEU A 388 -14.45 5.50 2.48
N GLU A 389 -13.56 5.14 1.59
CA GLU A 389 -12.12 5.36 1.73
C GLU A 389 -11.73 6.60 0.91
N SER A 390 -10.99 7.52 1.52
CA SER A 390 -10.41 8.69 0.87
C SER A 390 -8.89 8.61 0.99
N PRO A 391 -8.20 7.95 0.04
CA PRO A 391 -6.74 7.82 0.07
C PRO A 391 -6.04 9.18 -0.01
N ASP A 392 -6.66 10.14 -0.70
CA ASP A 392 -6.21 11.53 -0.82
C ASP A 392 -7.44 12.47 -0.98
N GLU A 393 -7.21 13.79 -1.07
CA GLU A 393 -8.28 14.79 -1.17
C GLU A 393 -9.05 14.77 -2.50
N ARG A 394 -8.53 14.11 -3.53
CA ARG A 394 -9.06 14.12 -4.90
C ARG A 394 -9.67 12.79 -5.33
N THR A 395 -9.43 11.72 -4.59
CA THR A 395 -9.92 10.38 -4.93
C THR A 395 -10.73 9.78 -3.79
N GLY A 396 -11.86 9.17 -4.15
CA GLY A 396 -12.70 8.41 -3.24
C GLY A 396 -12.88 6.99 -3.74
N VAL A 397 -12.94 6.04 -2.82
CA VAL A 397 -13.36 4.66 -3.10
C VAL A 397 -14.54 4.34 -2.20
N ARG A 398 -15.72 4.19 -2.81
CA ARG A 398 -16.90 3.73 -2.06
C ARG A 398 -16.90 2.21 -2.06
N TRP A 399 -16.81 1.65 -0.87
CA TRP A 399 -16.79 0.21 -0.64
C TRP A 399 -18.18 -0.30 -0.31
N TYR A 400 -18.50 -1.45 -0.88
CA TYR A 400 -19.66 -2.27 -0.55
C TYR A 400 -19.18 -3.68 -0.26
N VAL A 401 -19.51 -4.19 0.92
CA VAL A 401 -19.07 -5.50 1.38
C VAL A 401 -20.27 -6.43 1.50
N LEU A 402 -20.19 -7.55 0.79
CA LEU A 402 -21.17 -8.61 0.77
C LEU A 402 -20.65 -9.81 1.56
N VAL A 403 -21.54 -10.58 2.17
CA VAL A 403 -21.19 -11.84 2.85
C VAL A 403 -22.09 -12.95 2.32
N GLU A 404 -21.50 -13.88 1.57
CA GLU A 404 -22.21 -15.00 0.94
C GLU A 404 -21.34 -16.26 0.84
N ASN A 405 -21.92 -17.44 1.07
CA ASN A 405 -21.25 -18.75 0.90
C ASN A 405 -19.86 -18.82 1.54
N ASP A 406 -19.78 -18.36 2.80
CA ASP A 406 -18.56 -18.25 3.60
C ASP A 406 -17.47 -17.38 2.95
N ALA A 407 -17.86 -16.37 2.16
CA ALA A 407 -16.95 -15.37 1.61
C ALA A 407 -17.42 -13.94 1.92
N GLN A 408 -16.48 -13.08 2.28
CA GLN A 408 -16.62 -11.64 2.26
C GLN A 408 -16.17 -11.13 0.89
N VAL A 409 -17.05 -10.48 0.13
CA VAL A 409 -16.70 -9.86 -1.15
C VAL A 409 -16.69 -8.35 -0.97
N SER A 410 -15.52 -7.74 -1.03
CA SER A 410 -15.38 -6.28 -0.96
C SER A 410 -15.32 -5.71 -2.37
N VAL A 411 -16.31 -4.90 -2.74
CA VAL A 411 -16.41 -4.20 -4.02
C VAL A 411 -16.13 -2.72 -3.82
N GLY A 412 -15.01 -2.23 -4.33
CA GLY A 412 -14.57 -0.83 -4.20
C GLY A 412 -14.70 -0.09 -5.52
N CYS A 413 -15.50 0.98 -5.52
CA CYS A 413 -15.72 1.80 -6.71
C CYS A 413 -15.00 3.13 -6.57
N ARG A 414 -13.93 3.31 -7.35
CA ARG A 414 -13.11 4.52 -7.38
C ARG A 414 -13.75 5.59 -8.24
N PHE A 415 -13.73 6.81 -7.72
CA PHE A 415 -14.17 8.04 -8.39
C PHE A 415 -13.26 9.22 -8.03
N LEU A 416 -13.25 10.23 -8.89
CA LEU A 416 -12.62 11.53 -8.59
C LEU A 416 -13.59 12.39 -7.76
N ASP A 417 -13.05 13.30 -6.96
CA ASP A 417 -13.87 14.19 -6.13
C ASP A 417 -14.97 14.89 -6.96
N GLY A 418 -16.20 14.82 -6.47
CA GLY A 418 -17.39 15.34 -7.15
C GLY A 418 -17.93 14.51 -8.34
N ASP A 419 -17.28 13.42 -8.76
CA ASP A 419 -17.68 12.59 -9.93
C ASP A 419 -18.25 11.21 -9.56
N TRP A 420 -18.95 11.10 -8.43
CA TRP A 420 -19.58 9.83 -8.02
C TRP A 420 -20.63 9.36 -9.02
N ASP A 421 -21.44 10.27 -9.58
CA ASP A 421 -22.57 9.92 -10.44
C ASP A 421 -22.13 9.11 -11.67
N ALA A 422 -20.92 9.35 -12.17
CA ALA A 422 -20.38 8.64 -13.32
C ALA A 422 -19.79 7.25 -12.98
N ALA A 423 -19.48 6.99 -11.70
CA ALA A 423 -19.08 5.67 -11.20
C ALA A 423 -20.28 4.86 -10.66
N ALA A 424 -21.37 5.53 -10.26
CA ALA A 424 -22.49 4.93 -9.53
C ALA A 424 -23.14 3.76 -10.28
N GLY A 425 -23.45 3.93 -11.57
CA GLY A 425 -24.13 2.89 -12.36
C GLY A 425 -23.31 1.60 -12.52
N ALA A 426 -22.03 1.73 -12.87
CA ALA A 426 -21.14 0.58 -12.95
C ALA A 426 -20.92 -0.08 -11.59
N CYS A 427 -20.91 0.72 -10.52
CA CYS A 427 -20.80 0.22 -9.16
C CYS A 427 -22.03 -0.59 -8.73
N GLU A 428 -23.23 -0.07 -9.00
CA GLU A 428 -24.50 -0.76 -8.74
C GLU A 428 -24.56 -2.07 -9.52
N GLN A 429 -24.17 -2.05 -10.80
CA GLN A 429 -24.10 -3.24 -11.65
C GLN A 429 -23.11 -4.29 -11.11
N ALA A 430 -21.92 -3.86 -10.68
CA ALA A 430 -20.93 -4.75 -10.10
C ALA A 430 -21.43 -5.41 -8.81
N VAL A 431 -21.93 -4.61 -7.85
CA VAL A 431 -22.42 -5.13 -6.56
C VAL A 431 -23.62 -6.05 -6.75
N GLY A 432 -24.59 -5.66 -7.58
CA GLY A 432 -25.76 -6.49 -7.91
C GLY A 432 -25.39 -7.78 -8.65
N GLY A 433 -24.31 -7.74 -9.44
CA GLY A 433 -23.82 -8.85 -10.27
C GLY A 433 -22.87 -9.83 -9.58
N VAL A 434 -22.49 -9.61 -8.32
CA VAL A 434 -21.60 -10.53 -7.58
C VAL A 434 -22.30 -11.88 -7.32
N THR A 435 -21.61 -12.98 -7.62
CA THR A 435 -22.04 -14.35 -7.27
C THR A 435 -20.89 -15.14 -6.68
N VAL A 436 -21.13 -15.94 -5.64
CA VAL A 436 -20.12 -16.79 -5.00
C VAL A 436 -20.44 -18.27 -5.24
N GLY A 437 -19.51 -19.01 -5.85
CA GLY A 437 -19.64 -20.41 -6.26
C GLY A 437 -19.14 -21.47 -5.27
#